data_AF-G8F687-F1
#
_entry.id   AF-G8F687-F1
#
_cell.length_a   1.000
_cell.length_b   1.000
_cell.length_c   1.000
_cell.angle_alpha   90.00
_cell.angle_beta   90.00
_cell.angle_gamma   90.00
#
_symmetry.space_group_name_H-M   'P 1'
#
loop_
_entity.id
_entity.type
_entity.pdbx_description
1 polymer ?
#
loop_
_entity_poly.entity_id
_entity_poly.type
_entity_poly.pdbx_seq_one_letter_code
_entity_poly.pdbx_strand_id
1 'polypeptide(L)'
;DIIEMDSKRVPRDKLACITKCSKHIFNAIKITKNEPASADDFLPTLIYIVLKGNPPRLQSNIQYITRFCNPSRLMTGEDGYYFTNLCCAVAFIEKLDAQSLNLSQEDFDRYMSGQTSPRKQEAESWSPDACLGVKQMYKNLDLLSQLNERQERIMNEAKKLEKDLIDWTDGITREVQDIVEKYPLEIKPPNQPLVAVDSENIENDKLPPPLQPQVYAG
;
A
#
# COMPACT_ATOMS: atom_id res chain seq x y z
N ASP A 1 13.52 2.08 -31.37
CA ASP A 1 14.66 1.60 -32.20
C ASP A 1 15.67 0.76 -31.42
N ILE A 2 16.07 1.14 -30.19
CA ILE A 2 17.09 0.37 -29.45
C ILE A 2 16.70 -1.09 -29.15
N ILE A 3 15.41 -1.36 -28.88
CA ILE A 3 14.88 -2.73 -28.71
C ILE A 3 14.91 -3.50 -30.04
N GLU A 4 14.63 -2.81 -31.15
CA GLU A 4 14.60 -3.39 -32.50
C GLU A 4 15.99 -3.85 -32.97
N MET A 5 17.07 -3.35 -32.37
CA MET A 5 18.45 -3.71 -32.68
C MET A 5 18.67 -5.24 -32.67
N ASP A 6 18.12 -5.96 -31.69
CA ASP A 6 18.32 -7.42 -31.61
C ASP A 6 17.71 -8.17 -32.80
N SER A 7 16.60 -7.66 -33.36
CA SER A 7 15.92 -8.25 -34.52
C SER A 7 16.72 -8.21 -35.81
N LYS A 8 17.73 -7.32 -35.91
CA LYS A 8 18.54 -7.17 -37.13
C LYS A 8 19.64 -8.23 -37.19
N ARG A 9 19.90 -8.78 -38.38
CA ARG A 9 20.92 -9.84 -38.56
C ARG A 9 22.30 -9.28 -38.86
N VAL A 10 22.38 -8.17 -39.61
CA VAL A 10 23.65 -7.60 -40.07
C VAL A 10 24.13 -6.52 -39.10
N PRO A 11 25.44 -6.44 -38.76
CA PRO A 11 25.97 -5.39 -37.88
C PRO A 11 25.64 -3.97 -38.36
N ARG A 12 25.64 -3.74 -39.67
CA ARG A 12 25.25 -2.45 -40.28
C ARG A 12 23.83 -2.04 -39.92
N ASP A 13 22.88 -2.98 -39.95
CA ASP A 13 21.48 -2.69 -39.64
C ASP A 13 21.28 -2.47 -38.14
N LYS A 14 22.06 -3.17 -37.31
CA LYS A 14 22.11 -2.90 -35.86
C LYS A 14 22.63 -1.48 -35.57
N LEU A 15 23.70 -1.07 -36.24
CA LEU A 15 24.20 0.31 -36.16
C LEU A 15 23.15 1.32 -36.62
N ALA A 16 22.42 1.03 -37.70
CA ALA A 16 21.33 1.91 -38.14
C ALA A 16 20.23 2.08 -37.08
N CYS A 17 19.89 1.02 -36.32
CA CYS A 17 18.97 1.13 -35.18
C CYS A 17 19.51 2.05 -34.07
N ILE A 18 20.81 1.95 -33.77
CA ILE A 18 21.48 2.80 -32.78
C ILE A 18 21.46 4.26 -33.26
N THR A 19 21.89 4.53 -34.49
CA THR A 19 21.89 5.86 -35.11
C THR A 19 20.48 6.46 -35.15
N LYS A 20 19.46 5.68 -35.51
CA LYS A 20 18.06 6.12 -35.51
C LYS A 20 17.57 6.46 -34.10
N CYS A 21 17.91 5.63 -33.11
CA CYS A 21 17.63 5.90 -31.71
C CYS A 21 18.26 7.23 -31.27
N SER A 22 19.53 7.45 -31.60
CA SER A 22 20.24 8.68 -31.27
C SER A 22 19.61 9.91 -31.93
N LYS A 23 19.23 9.83 -33.21
CA LYS A 23 18.51 10.91 -33.90
C LYS A 23 17.17 11.24 -33.25
N HIS A 24 16.42 10.24 -32.79
CA HIS A 24 15.19 10.48 -32.01
C HIS A 24 15.48 11.17 -30.68
N ILE A 25 16.59 10.82 -30.00
CA ILE A 25 17.03 11.50 -28.78
C ILE A 25 17.35 12.97 -29.08
N PHE A 26 18.14 13.27 -30.12
CA PHE A 26 18.44 14.65 -30.52
C PHE A 26 17.17 15.46 -30.81
N ASN A 27 16.21 14.87 -31.51
CA ASN A 27 14.92 15.50 -31.78
C ASN A 27 14.14 15.77 -30.48
N ALA A 28 14.10 14.81 -29.56
CA ALA A 28 13.42 14.99 -28.28
C ALA A 28 14.05 16.11 -27.43
N ILE A 29 15.39 16.16 -27.37
CA ILE A 29 16.11 17.22 -26.63
C ILE A 29 15.85 18.58 -27.27
N LYS A 30 15.91 18.66 -28.62
CA LYS A 30 15.64 19.89 -29.36
C LYS A 30 14.24 20.43 -29.10
N ILE A 31 13.21 19.57 -29.08
CA ILE A 31 11.83 19.96 -28.76
C ILE A 31 11.73 20.46 -27.30
N THR A 32 12.45 19.82 -26.38
CA THR A 32 12.35 20.14 -24.94
C THR A 32 13.11 21.41 -24.56
N LYS A 33 14.30 21.62 -25.14
CA LYS A 33 15.20 22.75 -24.79
C LYS A 33 15.12 23.93 -25.76
N ASN A 34 14.44 23.78 -26.91
CA ASN A 34 14.45 24.71 -28.05
C ASN A 34 15.85 25.07 -28.60
N GLU A 35 16.89 24.35 -28.18
CA GLU A 35 18.28 24.54 -28.57
C GLU A 35 18.86 23.23 -29.14
N PRO A 36 19.91 23.28 -29.99
CA PRO A 36 20.63 22.08 -30.43
C PRO A 36 21.23 21.34 -29.23
N ALA A 37 21.05 20.02 -29.18
CA ALA A 37 21.56 19.23 -28.05
C ALA A 37 23.09 19.15 -28.07
N SER A 38 23.71 19.38 -26.91
CA SER A 38 25.14 19.10 -26.69
C SER A 38 25.38 17.60 -26.46
N ALA A 39 26.65 17.17 -26.54
CA ALA A 39 27.05 15.84 -26.11
C ALA A 39 26.71 15.58 -24.63
N ASP A 40 26.81 16.62 -23.79
CA ASP A 40 26.47 16.56 -22.35
C ASP A 40 24.97 16.36 -22.11
N ASP A 41 24.12 16.75 -23.06
CA ASP A 41 22.68 16.47 -23.02
C ASP A 41 22.37 15.07 -23.56
N PHE A 42 23.13 14.64 -24.55
CA PHE A 42 22.90 13.41 -25.28
C PHE A 42 23.20 12.17 -24.43
N LEU A 43 24.38 12.09 -23.80
CA LEU A 43 24.81 10.87 -23.11
C LEU A 43 23.91 10.49 -21.91
N PRO A 44 23.55 11.42 -21.00
CA PRO A 44 22.60 11.11 -19.92
C PRO A 44 21.24 10.65 -20.46
N THR A 45 20.76 11.26 -21.55
CA THR A 45 19.50 10.87 -22.19
C THR A 45 19.59 9.48 -22.80
N LEU A 46 20.73 9.13 -23.42
CA LEU A 46 20.96 7.79 -23.95
C LEU A 46 20.98 6.74 -22.82
N ILE A 47 21.67 7.01 -21.71
CA ILE A 47 21.69 6.15 -20.51
C ILE A 47 20.25 5.90 -20.03
N TYR A 48 19.46 6.97 -19.91
CA TYR A 48 18.05 6.87 -19.51
C TYR A 48 17.23 5.99 -20.47
N ILE A 49 17.40 6.14 -21.78
CA ILE A 49 16.70 5.32 -22.78
C ILE A 49 17.12 3.85 -22.70
N VAL A 50 18.40 3.56 -22.45
CA VAL A 50 18.89 2.18 -22.27
C VAL A 50 18.30 1.56 -21.00
N LEU A 51 18.28 2.29 -19.89
CA LEU A 51 17.68 1.83 -18.63
C LEU A 51 16.18 1.56 -18.77
N LYS A 52 15.44 2.44 -19.44
CA LYS A 52 13.99 2.27 -19.66
C LYS A 52 13.66 1.22 -20.71
N GLY A 53 14.46 1.12 -21.75
CA GLY A 53 14.24 0.19 -22.86
C GLY A 53 14.63 -1.25 -22.53
N ASN A 54 15.59 -1.44 -21.61
CA ASN A 54 16.21 -2.73 -21.26
C ASN A 54 16.39 -3.66 -22.49
N PRO A 55 17.21 -3.25 -23.49
CA PRO A 55 17.26 -3.93 -24.77
C PRO A 55 17.65 -5.42 -24.63
N PRO A 56 16.96 -6.34 -25.32
CA PRO A 56 17.26 -7.76 -25.21
C PRO A 56 18.67 -8.05 -25.73
N ARG A 57 19.41 -8.88 -24.98
CA ARG A 57 20.76 -9.34 -25.35
C ARG A 57 21.73 -8.19 -25.67
N LEU A 58 21.61 -7.07 -24.94
CA LEU A 58 22.39 -5.84 -25.20
C LEU A 58 23.90 -6.12 -25.30
N GLN A 59 24.47 -6.81 -24.30
CA GLN A 59 25.89 -7.10 -24.29
C GLN A 59 26.32 -7.98 -25.47
N SER A 60 25.53 -9.00 -25.81
CA SER A 60 25.80 -9.84 -26.98
C SER A 60 25.75 -9.04 -28.28
N ASN A 61 24.81 -8.09 -28.42
CA ASN A 61 24.70 -7.22 -29.59
C ASN A 61 25.91 -6.30 -29.74
N ILE A 62 26.35 -5.66 -28.66
CA ILE A 62 27.56 -4.81 -28.65
C ILE A 62 28.77 -5.64 -29.10
N GLN A 63 28.98 -6.77 -28.44
CA GLN A 63 30.08 -7.69 -28.71
C GLN A 63 30.04 -8.26 -30.15
N TYR A 64 28.85 -8.48 -30.71
CA TYR A 64 28.66 -8.90 -32.09
C TYR A 64 29.06 -7.80 -33.07
N ILE A 65 28.63 -6.55 -32.85
CA ILE A 65 28.99 -5.41 -33.69
C ILE A 65 30.50 -5.17 -33.64
N THR A 66 31.12 -5.20 -32.46
CA THR A 66 32.57 -5.03 -32.30
C THR A 66 33.39 -6.06 -33.08
N ARG A 67 32.92 -7.32 -33.14
CA ARG A 67 33.66 -8.42 -33.80
C ARG A 67 33.45 -8.50 -35.31
N PHE A 68 32.24 -8.21 -35.79
CA PHE A 68 31.84 -8.53 -37.17
C PHE A 68 31.54 -7.30 -38.03
N CYS A 69 31.54 -6.08 -37.47
CA CYS A 69 31.41 -4.87 -38.27
C CYS A 69 32.75 -4.50 -38.92
N ASN A 70 32.70 -3.89 -40.11
CA ASN A 70 33.89 -3.34 -40.74
C ASN A 70 34.49 -2.22 -39.86
N PRO A 71 35.77 -2.32 -39.43
CA PRO A 71 36.40 -1.32 -38.57
C PRO A 71 36.37 0.10 -39.14
N SER A 72 36.43 0.28 -40.47
CA SER A 72 36.40 1.61 -41.07
C SER A 72 35.09 2.35 -40.76
N ARG A 73 33.96 1.63 -40.67
CA ARG A 73 32.66 2.20 -40.30
C ARG A 73 32.55 2.52 -38.81
N LEU A 74 33.26 1.77 -37.95
CA LEU A 74 33.30 2.08 -36.52
C LEU A 74 34.23 3.25 -36.22
N MET A 75 35.28 3.42 -37.02
CA MET A 75 36.27 4.49 -36.86
C MET A 75 35.88 5.80 -37.57
N THR A 76 34.93 5.77 -38.50
CA THR A 76 34.51 6.94 -39.26
C THR A 76 32.99 7.05 -39.36
N GLY A 77 32.48 8.28 -39.21
CA GLY A 77 31.06 8.59 -39.38
C GLY A 77 30.23 8.57 -38.09
N GLU A 78 28.94 8.88 -38.25
CA GLU A 78 27.98 9.00 -37.15
C GLU A 78 27.70 7.67 -36.44
N ASP A 79 27.70 6.56 -37.19
CA ASP A 79 27.44 5.21 -36.65
C ASP A 79 28.44 4.83 -35.55
N GLY A 80 29.74 5.09 -35.79
CA GLY A 80 30.81 4.82 -34.84
C GLY A 80 30.74 5.70 -33.58
N TYR A 81 30.38 6.97 -33.76
CA TYR A 81 30.17 7.89 -32.64
C TYR A 81 29.02 7.43 -31.72
N TYR A 82 27.87 7.09 -32.29
CA TYR A 82 26.72 6.63 -31.50
C TYR A 82 26.95 5.26 -30.86
N PHE A 83 27.64 4.36 -31.56
CA PHE A 83 28.04 3.06 -31.01
C PHE A 83 29.00 3.22 -29.83
N THR A 84 29.98 4.13 -29.93
CA THR A 84 30.92 4.42 -28.84
C THR A 84 30.18 5.00 -27.63
N ASN A 85 29.25 5.93 -27.84
CA ASN A 85 28.41 6.47 -26.76
C ASN A 85 27.54 5.40 -26.11
N LEU A 86 27.01 4.44 -26.88
CA LEU A 86 26.27 3.30 -26.32
C LEU A 86 27.18 2.43 -25.44
N CYS A 87 28.41 2.16 -25.88
CA CYS A 87 29.39 1.41 -25.08
C CYS A 87 29.73 2.15 -23.78
N CYS A 88 29.93 3.48 -23.84
CA CYS A 88 30.15 4.32 -22.67
C CYS A 88 28.93 4.29 -21.71
N ALA A 89 27.72 4.37 -22.25
CA ALA A 89 26.49 4.32 -21.46
C ALA A 89 26.36 2.98 -20.72
N VAL A 90 26.63 1.85 -21.37
CA VAL A 90 26.60 0.53 -20.73
C VAL A 90 27.68 0.39 -19.67
N ALA A 91 28.91 0.79 -19.98
CA ALA A 91 30.02 0.74 -19.01
C ALA A 91 29.76 1.64 -17.78
N PHE A 92 29.08 2.77 -17.98
CA PHE A 92 28.64 3.65 -16.89
C PHE A 92 27.57 2.96 -16.02
N ILE A 93 26.56 2.34 -16.63
CA ILE A 93 25.51 1.60 -15.91
C ILE A 93 26.11 0.45 -15.08
N GLU A 94 27.09 -0.28 -15.62
CA GLU A 94 27.76 -1.39 -14.92
C GLU A 94 28.56 -0.93 -13.69
N LYS A 95 29.07 0.29 -13.69
CA LYS A 95 29.92 0.86 -12.62
C LYS A 95 29.20 1.97 -11.85
N LEU A 96 27.88 2.01 -11.93
CA LEU A 96 27.08 3.07 -11.35
C LEU A 96 27.17 3.04 -9.82
N ASP A 97 27.46 4.19 -9.22
CA ASP A 97 27.55 4.39 -7.78
C ASP A 97 26.69 5.57 -7.30
N ALA A 98 26.58 5.72 -5.97
CA ALA A 98 25.81 6.79 -5.34
C ALA A 98 26.33 8.19 -5.72
N GLN A 99 27.66 8.35 -5.80
CA GLN A 99 28.31 9.61 -6.12
C GLN A 99 28.02 10.06 -7.55
N SER A 100 27.99 9.13 -8.51
CA SER A 100 27.64 9.42 -9.91
C SER A 100 26.22 9.97 -10.07
N LEU A 101 25.32 9.65 -9.14
CA LEU A 101 23.95 10.14 -9.13
C LEU A 101 23.71 11.33 -8.19
N ASN A 102 24.76 11.85 -7.53
CA ASN A 102 24.66 12.84 -6.46
C ASN A 102 23.70 12.42 -5.33
N LEU A 103 23.71 11.13 -4.97
CA LEU A 103 22.90 10.57 -3.89
C LEU A 103 23.78 10.20 -2.69
N SER A 104 23.19 10.19 -1.50
CA SER A 104 23.81 9.59 -0.33
C SER A 104 23.92 8.06 -0.52
N GLN A 105 24.91 7.43 0.11
CA GLN A 105 25.05 5.97 0.06
C GLN A 105 23.79 5.28 0.61
N GLU A 106 23.21 5.84 1.67
CA GLU A 106 21.98 5.32 2.28
C GLU A 106 20.79 5.36 1.31
N ASP A 107 20.58 6.48 0.60
CA ASP A 107 19.47 6.59 -0.34
C ASP A 107 19.66 5.67 -1.55
N PHE A 108 20.90 5.56 -2.04
CA PHE A 108 21.24 4.65 -3.11
C PHE A 108 20.93 3.19 -2.74
N ASP A 109 21.38 2.73 -1.57
CA ASP A 109 21.13 1.37 -1.10
C ASP A 109 19.64 1.11 -0.86
N ARG A 110 18.92 2.10 -0.31
CA ARG A 110 17.45 2.03 -0.14
C ARG A 110 16.74 1.86 -1.48
N TYR A 111 17.11 2.61 -2.51
CA TYR A 111 16.50 2.49 -3.84
C TYR A 111 16.87 1.19 -4.55
N MET A 112 18.12 0.76 -4.44
CA MET A 112 18.59 -0.49 -5.06
C MET A 112 18.00 -1.74 -4.37
N SER A 113 17.67 -1.66 -3.08
CA SER A 113 16.98 -2.73 -2.35
C SER A 113 15.52 -2.96 -2.80
N GLY A 114 14.95 -2.00 -3.55
CA GLY A 114 13.55 -2.03 -3.97
C GLY A 114 12.53 -1.72 -2.86
N GLN A 115 13.00 -1.43 -1.64
CA GLN A 115 12.13 -1.12 -0.50
C GLN A 115 11.53 0.30 -0.57
N THR A 116 12.18 1.21 -1.30
CA THR A 116 11.71 2.58 -1.46
C THR A 116 11.75 2.99 -2.94
N SER A 117 10.76 3.77 -3.37
CA SER A 117 10.76 4.38 -4.70
C SER A 117 11.20 5.84 -4.57
N PRO A 118 12.14 6.33 -5.42
CA PRO A 118 12.52 7.75 -5.44
C PRO A 118 11.35 8.71 -5.71
N ARG A 119 10.19 8.18 -6.12
CA ARG A 119 9.00 8.95 -6.51
C ARG A 119 8.16 9.47 -5.34
N LYS A 120 8.74 9.63 -4.15
CA LYS A 120 8.26 10.62 -3.17
C LYS A 120 8.72 12.03 -3.60
N GLN A 121 8.35 12.44 -4.81
CA GLN A 121 8.12 13.87 -5.01
C GLN A 121 6.74 14.13 -4.43
N GLU A 122 6.71 15.04 -3.47
CA GLU A 122 5.53 15.63 -2.87
C GLU A 122 4.46 15.88 -3.94
N ALA A 123 3.19 15.73 -3.56
CA ALA A 123 2.03 15.91 -4.43
C ALA A 123 1.92 17.30 -5.10
N GLU A 124 2.91 18.17 -4.91
CA GLU A 124 2.89 19.58 -5.31
C GLU A 124 3.73 19.90 -6.56
N SER A 125 4.55 18.97 -7.08
CA SER A 125 5.33 19.21 -8.32
C SER A 125 4.96 18.22 -9.43
N TRP A 126 3.70 18.23 -9.84
CA TRP A 126 3.24 17.41 -10.96
C TRP A 126 3.34 18.21 -12.25
N SER A 127 4.19 17.77 -13.18
CA SER A 127 4.14 18.27 -14.55
C SER A 127 2.75 17.96 -15.15
N PRO A 128 2.18 18.88 -15.97
CA PRO A 128 0.85 18.69 -16.56
C PRO A 128 0.68 17.37 -17.33
N ASP A 129 1.77 16.80 -17.84
CA ASP A 129 1.81 15.69 -18.80
C ASP A 129 1.93 14.27 -18.20
N ALA A 130 1.87 14.07 -16.88
CA ALA A 130 1.85 12.71 -16.34
C ALA A 130 0.57 11.94 -16.76
N CYS A 131 0.74 10.78 -17.41
CA CYS A 131 -0.36 9.91 -17.87
C CYS A 131 -1.39 9.64 -16.76
N LEU A 132 -2.67 9.87 -17.06
CA LEU A 132 -3.80 9.72 -16.11
C LEU A 132 -3.81 8.37 -15.38
N GLY A 133 -3.42 7.28 -16.05
CA GLY A 133 -3.35 5.96 -15.43
C GLY A 133 -2.33 5.89 -14.28
N VAL A 134 -1.19 6.58 -14.41
CA VAL A 134 -0.17 6.65 -13.35
C VAL A 134 -0.70 7.47 -12.17
N LYS A 135 -1.40 8.57 -12.44
CA LYS A 135 -2.05 9.40 -11.43
C LYS A 135 -3.06 8.60 -10.60
N GLN A 136 -3.92 7.83 -11.28
CA GLN A 136 -4.93 6.98 -10.64
C GLN A 136 -4.31 5.86 -9.82
N MET A 137 -3.21 5.25 -10.30
CA MET A 137 -2.52 4.19 -9.58
C MET A 137 -1.97 4.67 -8.24
N TYR A 138 -1.33 5.84 -8.18
CA TYR A 138 -0.83 6.38 -6.92
C TYR A 138 -1.95 6.72 -5.93
N LYS A 139 -3.07 7.28 -6.43
CA LYS A 139 -4.27 7.50 -5.62
C LYS A 139 -4.81 6.19 -5.06
N ASN A 140 -4.86 5.13 -5.88
CA ASN A 140 -5.31 3.82 -5.42
C ASN A 140 -4.36 3.23 -4.38
N LEU A 141 -3.04 3.42 -4.52
CA LEU A 141 -2.05 2.92 -3.56
C LEU A 141 -2.19 3.60 -2.19
N ASP A 142 -2.38 4.92 -2.16
CA ASP A 142 -2.66 5.68 -0.94
C ASP A 142 -3.95 5.20 -0.26
N LEU A 143 -5.02 5.04 -1.04
CA LEU A 143 -6.29 4.49 -0.54
C LEU A 143 -6.12 3.08 0.04
N LEU A 144 -5.34 2.22 -0.62
CA LEU A 144 -5.08 0.85 -0.13
C LEU A 144 -4.29 0.87 1.19
N SER A 145 -3.31 1.77 1.34
CA SER A 145 -2.57 1.94 2.60
C SER A 145 -3.50 2.36 3.74
N GLN A 146 -4.33 3.38 3.50
CA GLN A 146 -5.30 3.87 4.48
C GLN A 146 -6.34 2.82 4.85
N LEU A 147 -6.78 2.01 3.88
CA LEU A 147 -7.69 0.89 4.12
C LEU A 147 -7.05 -0.18 5.00
N ASN A 148 -5.79 -0.53 4.74
CA ASN A 148 -5.07 -1.51 5.53
C ASN A 148 -4.93 -1.06 7.00
N GLU A 149 -4.53 0.20 7.22
CA GLU A 149 -4.44 0.77 8.57
C GLU A 149 -5.79 0.79 9.31
N ARG A 150 -6.88 1.13 8.60
CA ARG A 150 -8.23 1.07 9.18
C ARG A 150 -8.64 -0.34 9.55
N GLN A 151 -8.37 -1.31 8.68
CA GLN A 151 -8.71 -2.70 8.93
C GLN A 151 -7.95 -3.27 10.13
N GLU A 152 -6.67 -2.94 10.26
CA GLU A 152 -5.85 -3.33 11.41
C GLU A 152 -6.39 -2.73 12.71
N ARG A 153 -6.73 -1.43 12.70
CA ARG A 153 -7.34 -0.76 13.86
C ARG A 153 -8.66 -1.40 14.28
N ILE A 154 -9.57 -1.64 13.33
CA ILE A 154 -10.87 -2.25 13.61
C ILE A 154 -10.70 -3.66 14.18
N MET A 155 -9.79 -4.47 13.62
CA MET A 155 -9.50 -5.81 14.13
C MET A 155 -8.94 -5.79 15.55
N ASN A 156 -8.06 -4.83 15.86
CA ASN A 156 -7.50 -4.70 17.21
C ASN A 156 -8.55 -4.26 18.23
N GLU A 157 -9.42 -3.30 17.89
CA GLU A 157 -10.53 -2.88 18.75
C GLU A 157 -11.56 -3.99 18.94
N ALA A 158 -11.87 -4.77 17.88
CA ALA A 158 -12.78 -5.90 17.98
C ALA A 158 -12.25 -7.00 18.93
N LYS A 159 -10.96 -7.34 18.82
CA LYS A 159 -10.30 -8.29 19.76
C LYS A 159 -10.28 -7.77 21.19
N LYS A 160 -10.10 -6.47 21.38
CA LYS A 160 -10.14 -5.84 22.70
C LYS A 160 -11.56 -5.95 23.29
N LEU A 161 -12.58 -5.60 22.52
CA LEU A 161 -13.97 -5.71 22.95
C LEU A 161 -14.36 -7.15 23.28
N GLU A 162 -13.90 -8.12 22.48
CA GLU A 162 -14.09 -9.55 22.75
C GLU A 162 -13.54 -9.94 24.13
N LYS A 163 -12.32 -9.50 24.44
CA LYS A 163 -11.70 -9.72 25.76
C LYS A 163 -12.49 -9.05 26.89
N ASP A 164 -12.84 -7.78 26.70
CA ASP A 164 -13.57 -6.99 27.71
C ASP A 164 -14.95 -7.63 28.03
N LEU A 165 -15.61 -8.20 27.03
CA LEU A 165 -16.91 -8.88 27.20
C LEU A 165 -16.78 -10.18 28.01
N ILE A 166 -15.71 -10.96 27.78
CA ILE A 166 -15.41 -12.17 28.56
C ILE A 166 -15.08 -11.78 30.00
N ASP A 167 -14.17 -10.83 30.19
CA ASP A 167 -13.74 -10.37 31.51
C ASP A 167 -14.93 -9.81 32.33
N TRP A 168 -15.84 -9.07 31.69
CA TRP A 168 -17.09 -8.60 32.31
C TRP A 168 -18.03 -9.75 32.69
N THR A 169 -18.25 -10.69 31.78
CA THR A 169 -19.14 -11.85 32.03
C THR A 169 -18.64 -12.70 33.19
N ASP A 170 -17.33 -12.98 33.22
CA ASP A 170 -16.69 -13.74 34.29
C ASP A 170 -16.70 -12.97 35.62
N GLY A 171 -16.55 -11.65 35.55
CA GLY A 171 -16.63 -10.74 36.70
C GLY A 171 -18.00 -10.80 37.36
N ILE A 172 -19.07 -10.60 36.59
CA ILE A 172 -20.46 -10.68 37.08
C ILE A 172 -20.76 -12.08 37.62
N THR A 173 -20.33 -13.14 36.92
CA THR A 173 -20.56 -14.52 37.36
C THR A 173 -19.91 -14.80 38.72
N ARG A 174 -18.67 -14.32 38.93
CA ARG A 174 -17.97 -14.42 40.22
C ARG A 174 -18.66 -13.62 41.32
N GLU A 175 -19.03 -12.38 41.06
CA GLU A 175 -19.71 -11.54 42.07
C GLU A 175 -21.05 -12.14 42.49
N VAL A 176 -21.84 -12.67 41.54
CA VAL A 176 -23.10 -13.35 41.84
C VAL A 176 -22.85 -14.61 42.68
N GLN A 177 -21.84 -15.42 42.32
CA GLN A 177 -21.48 -16.62 43.06
C GLN A 177 -21.07 -16.31 44.51
N ASP A 178 -20.23 -15.29 44.71
CA ASP A 178 -19.80 -14.84 46.04
C ASP A 178 -20.98 -14.41 46.92
N ILE A 179 -21.96 -13.70 46.35
CA ILE A 179 -23.16 -13.25 47.06
C ILE A 179 -24.03 -14.46 47.46
N VAL A 180 -24.22 -15.42 46.55
CA VAL A 180 -24.99 -16.64 46.81
C VAL A 180 -24.36 -17.49 47.91
N GLU A 181 -23.02 -17.63 47.91
CA GLU A 181 -22.29 -18.35 48.94
C GLU A 181 -22.32 -17.64 50.30
N LYS A 182 -22.24 -16.30 50.29
CA LYS A 182 -22.25 -15.48 51.51
C LYS A 182 -23.62 -15.37 52.15
N TYR A 183 -24.70 -15.45 51.36
CA TYR A 183 -26.09 -15.38 51.82
C TYR A 183 -26.90 -16.57 51.30
N PRO A 184 -26.70 -17.78 51.85
CA PRO A 184 -27.46 -18.96 51.43
C PRO A 184 -28.95 -18.79 51.73
N LEU A 185 -29.77 -18.83 50.69
CA LEU A 185 -31.23 -18.73 50.80
C LEU A 185 -31.81 -20.08 51.25
N GLU A 186 -31.97 -20.28 52.56
CA GLU A 186 -32.78 -21.39 53.08
C GLU A 186 -34.27 -21.09 52.87
N ILE A 187 -34.83 -21.52 51.74
CA ILE A 187 -36.27 -21.53 51.53
C ILE A 187 -36.85 -22.70 52.33
N LYS A 188 -37.31 -22.44 53.55
CA LYS A 188 -38.13 -23.41 54.27
C LYS A 188 -39.41 -23.67 53.46
N PRO A 189 -39.76 -24.93 53.16
CA PRO A 189 -41.04 -25.23 52.54
C PRO A 189 -42.17 -24.69 53.44
N PRO A 190 -43.35 -24.34 52.89
CA PRO A 190 -44.45 -23.87 53.71
C PRO A 190 -44.73 -24.92 54.78
N ASN A 191 -44.56 -24.55 56.05
CA ASN A 191 -45.01 -25.36 57.16
C ASN A 191 -46.49 -25.70 56.93
N GLN A 192 -46.83 -26.94 57.25
CA GLN A 192 -48.18 -27.50 57.24
C GLN A 192 -49.24 -26.47 57.67
N PRO A 193 -50.44 -26.48 57.06
CA PRO A 193 -51.48 -25.52 57.39
C PRO A 193 -51.78 -25.60 58.88
N LEU A 194 -51.57 -24.47 59.57
CA LEU A 194 -52.02 -24.26 60.93
C LEU A 194 -53.52 -24.57 60.96
N VAL A 195 -53.85 -25.54 61.80
CA VAL A 195 -55.19 -25.99 62.16
C VAL A 195 -56.15 -24.80 62.20
N ALA A 196 -57.28 -24.97 61.49
CA ALA A 196 -58.36 -24.01 61.39
C ALA A 196 -58.79 -23.50 62.78
N VAL A 197 -58.56 -22.22 63.03
CA VAL A 197 -59.07 -21.52 64.23
C VAL A 197 -60.48 -20.95 63.98
N ASP A 198 -61.00 -21.03 62.75
CA ASP A 198 -62.30 -20.49 62.35
C ASP A 198 -63.30 -21.54 61.84
N SER A 199 -63.07 -22.84 62.09
CA SER A 199 -64.02 -23.89 61.69
C SER A 199 -65.09 -24.23 62.73
N GLU A 200 -65.15 -23.52 63.86
CA GLU A 200 -66.32 -23.56 64.74
C GLU A 200 -66.83 -22.15 65.02
N ASN A 201 -67.49 -21.55 64.02
CA ASN A 201 -68.49 -20.52 64.29
C ASN A 201 -69.77 -20.84 63.53
N ILE A 202 -70.62 -21.56 64.25
CA ILE A 202 -71.98 -21.97 63.91
C ILE A 202 -72.80 -20.75 63.49
N GLU A 203 -73.60 -20.90 62.42
CA GLU A 203 -74.61 -19.96 61.96
C GLU A 203 -75.30 -19.26 63.14
N ASN A 204 -75.08 -17.95 63.29
CA ASN A 204 -75.85 -17.14 64.22
C ASN A 204 -76.42 -15.91 63.51
N ASP A 205 -77.72 -16.04 63.25
CA ASP A 205 -78.64 -15.19 62.48
C ASP A 205 -78.93 -13.82 63.15
N LYS A 206 -77.88 -13.06 63.54
CA LYS A 206 -78.04 -11.77 64.23
C LYS A 206 -76.99 -10.71 63.87
N LEU A 207 -76.57 -10.60 62.61
CA LEU A 207 -75.72 -9.50 62.18
C LEU A 207 -76.54 -8.39 61.50
N PRO A 208 -76.61 -7.17 62.07
CA PRO A 208 -77.30 -6.05 61.43
C PRO A 208 -76.54 -5.58 60.16
N PRO A 209 -77.24 -5.04 59.15
CA PRO A 209 -76.62 -4.64 57.89
C PRO A 209 -75.61 -3.49 58.08
N PRO A 210 -74.55 -3.43 57.24
CA PRO A 210 -73.43 -2.51 57.42
C PRO A 210 -73.87 -1.05 57.31
N LEU A 211 -73.48 -0.22 58.28
CA LEU A 211 -73.77 1.22 58.30
C LEU A 211 -72.84 1.98 57.34
N GLN A 212 -73.43 2.80 56.49
CA GLN A 212 -72.73 3.72 55.57
C GLN A 212 -72.40 5.05 56.27
N PRO A 213 -71.26 5.69 55.94
CA PRO A 213 -70.77 6.87 56.65
C PRO A 213 -71.61 8.13 56.38
N GLN A 214 -71.94 8.88 57.43
CA GLN A 214 -72.51 10.23 57.33
C GLN A 214 -71.57 11.29 57.92
N VAL A 215 -71.58 12.44 57.25
CA VAL A 215 -70.60 13.54 57.35
C VAL A 215 -70.95 14.48 58.50
N TYR A 216 -69.91 14.94 59.19
CA TYR A 216 -69.94 15.77 60.40
C TYR A 216 -70.45 17.20 60.15
N ALA A 217 -71.12 17.79 61.14
CA ALA A 217 -71.38 19.23 61.19
C ALA A 217 -71.28 19.73 62.65
N GLY A 218 -70.34 20.65 62.90
CA GLY A 218 -70.16 21.35 64.17
C GLY A 218 -68.76 21.25 64.72
#